data_AF-A3YID6-F1
#
_entry.id   AF-A3YID6-F1
#
_cell.length_a   1.000
_cell.length_b   1.000
_cell.length_c   1.000
_cell.angle_alpha   90.00
_cell.angle_beta   90.00
_cell.angle_gamma   90.00
#
_symmetry.space_group_name_H-M   'P 1'
#
loop_
_entity.id
_entity.type
_entity.pdbx_description
1 polymer ?
#
loop_
_entity_poly.entity_id
_entity_poly.type
_entity_poly.pdbx_seq_one_letter_code
_entity_poly.pdbx_strand_id
1 'polypeptide(L)'
;MNNTIRYGNLLLKLSPETEVFSRVEKDEIITLFDKDGRQVTPDYVEVGLGYEKGNGKHKVTSRVRSNSELISTNLNVLLSRYDLLYAIDTNKKRIDGIDYCVSCRMAIHMERRGPQQWFLTNTRLPSFIFTNPTVHEELIGWSQFIEQENMCSNPKSIGIVTDHNFGYMPSYNLREKKILDDQYLPSNVELLYASAERDLTSPLNKAIKQCDADSNFLLKQIVSRKMNMAGLADSDSLYFDNSGHLSPKNKSN
;
A
#
# COMPACT_ATOMS: atom_id res chain seq x y z
N MET A 1 -9.14 -5.79 21.96
CA MET A 1 -7.67 -5.85 21.78
C MET A 1 -7.41 -6.68 20.54
N ASN A 2 -6.68 -6.17 19.55
CA ASN A 2 -6.36 -6.96 18.36
C ASN A 2 -5.35 -8.04 18.74
N ASN A 3 -5.79 -9.30 18.76
CA ASN A 3 -4.98 -10.45 19.11
C ASN A 3 -4.12 -10.89 17.91
N THR A 4 -3.34 -9.96 17.36
CA THR A 4 -2.41 -10.26 16.27
C THR A 4 -1.10 -10.77 16.84
N ILE A 5 -0.69 -11.96 16.45
CA ILE A 5 0.54 -12.63 16.91
C ILE A 5 1.54 -12.65 15.76
N ARG A 6 2.81 -12.34 16.06
CA ARG A 6 3.89 -12.47 15.09
C ARG A 6 4.54 -13.84 15.20
N TYR A 7 4.58 -14.57 14.09
CA TYR A 7 5.24 -15.87 14.00
C TYR A 7 6.29 -15.84 12.88
N GLY A 8 7.52 -15.47 13.26
CA GLY A 8 8.61 -15.20 12.31
C GLY A 8 8.31 -14.03 11.36
N ASN A 9 8.19 -14.34 10.07
CA ASN A 9 7.80 -13.41 9.01
C ASN A 9 6.28 -13.30 8.83
N LEU A 10 5.48 -14.07 9.56
CA LEU A 10 4.02 -14.03 9.52
C LEU A 10 3.48 -13.09 10.60
N LEU A 11 2.44 -12.35 10.25
CA LEU A 11 1.54 -11.70 11.20
C LEU A 11 0.19 -12.40 11.09
N LEU A 12 -0.26 -13.00 12.18
CA LEU A 12 -1.45 -13.83 12.24
C LEU A 12 -2.51 -13.17 13.11
N LYS A 13 -3.76 -13.18 12.68
CA LYS A 13 -4.92 -13.03 13.58
C LYS A 13 -5.53 -14.42 13.73
N LEU A 14 -5.65 -14.89 14.95
CA LEU A 14 -6.22 -16.20 15.26
C LEU A 14 -7.58 -16.02 15.93
N SER A 15 -8.45 -17.00 15.73
CA SER A 15 -9.67 -17.14 16.52
C SER A 15 -9.33 -17.22 18.02
N PRO A 16 -10.24 -16.79 18.92
CA PRO A 16 -10.04 -16.91 20.35
C PRO A 16 -9.63 -18.35 20.73
N GLU A 17 -8.75 -18.48 21.72
CA GLU A 17 -8.26 -19.79 22.24
C GLU A 17 -7.40 -20.62 21.27
N THR A 18 -7.20 -20.15 20.03
CA THR A 18 -6.34 -20.81 19.05
C THR A 18 -4.89 -20.38 19.24
N GLU A 19 -3.98 -21.35 19.36
CA GLU A 19 -2.54 -21.13 19.47
C GLU A 19 -1.79 -21.91 18.39
N VAL A 20 -0.77 -21.26 17.80
CA VAL A 20 0.16 -21.91 16.87
C VAL A 20 1.35 -22.42 17.66
N PHE A 21 1.55 -23.74 17.65
CA PHE A 21 2.67 -24.39 18.33
C PHE A 21 3.85 -24.63 17.38
N SER A 22 3.56 -25.05 16.15
CA SER A 22 4.58 -25.36 15.15
C SER A 22 4.17 -24.98 13.73
N ARG A 23 5.14 -24.97 12.81
CA ARG A 23 4.89 -24.82 11.37
C ARG A 23 5.69 -25.84 10.58
N VAL A 24 5.15 -26.23 9.44
CA VAL A 24 5.86 -26.97 8.40
C VAL A 24 5.83 -26.13 7.13
N GLU A 25 6.97 -26.00 6.48
CA GLU A 25 7.09 -25.36 5.17
C GLU A 25 7.45 -26.44 4.14
N LYS A 26 6.59 -26.62 3.14
CA LYS A 26 6.79 -27.56 2.04
C LYS A 26 6.33 -26.90 0.75
N ASP A 27 7.17 -26.95 -0.29
CA ASP A 27 6.87 -26.40 -1.61
C ASP A 27 6.38 -24.93 -1.55
N GLU A 28 7.05 -24.10 -0.74
CA GLU A 28 6.72 -22.67 -0.50
C GLU A 28 5.35 -22.41 0.16
N ILE A 29 4.71 -23.46 0.68
CA ILE A 29 3.47 -23.38 1.46
C ILE A 29 3.79 -23.66 2.92
N ILE A 30 3.34 -22.75 3.79
CA ILE A 30 3.43 -22.85 5.24
C ILE A 30 2.11 -23.39 5.76
N THR A 31 2.17 -24.51 6.48
CA THR A 31 1.06 -25.04 7.27
C THR A 31 1.36 -24.85 8.75
N LEU A 32 0.38 -24.35 9.50
CA LEU A 32 0.49 -24.10 10.94
C LEU A 32 -0.20 -25.22 11.72
N PHE A 33 0.34 -25.60 12.87
CA PHE A 33 -0.21 -26.65 13.72
C PHE A 33 -0.29 -26.23 15.19
N ASP A 34 -1.32 -26.72 15.88
CA ASP A 34 -1.49 -26.58 17.33
C ASP A 34 -0.59 -27.57 18.10
N LYS A 35 -0.68 -27.56 19.44
CA LYS A 35 0.09 -28.45 20.32
C LYS A 35 -0.27 -29.93 20.18
N ASP A 36 -1.46 -30.24 19.67
CA ASP A 36 -1.95 -31.60 19.45
C ASP A 36 -1.64 -32.09 18.03
N GLY A 37 -0.94 -31.27 17.21
CA GLY A 37 -0.59 -31.58 15.83
C GLY A 37 -1.74 -31.38 14.83
N ARG A 38 -2.83 -30.70 15.22
CA ARG A 38 -3.93 -30.37 14.30
C ARG A 38 -3.60 -29.10 13.52
N GLN A 39 -4.03 -29.05 12.27
CA GLN A 39 -3.82 -27.87 11.43
C GLN A 39 -4.60 -26.65 11.96
N VAL A 40 -3.94 -25.49 11.96
CA VAL A 40 -4.50 -24.20 12.36
C VAL A 40 -4.65 -23.31 11.13
N THR A 41 -5.86 -22.82 10.90
CA THR A 41 -6.14 -21.81 9.87
C THR A 41 -6.36 -20.45 10.53
N PRO A 42 -5.50 -19.45 10.29
CA PRO A 42 -5.67 -18.11 10.87
C PRO A 42 -6.85 -17.36 10.22
N ASP A 43 -7.56 -16.52 10.98
CA ASP A 43 -8.60 -15.62 10.44
C ASP A 43 -7.98 -14.60 9.45
N TYR A 44 -6.73 -14.25 9.68
CA TYR A 44 -5.96 -13.33 8.85
C TYR A 44 -4.48 -13.65 8.88
N VAL A 45 -3.82 -13.54 7.73
CA VAL A 45 -2.37 -13.68 7.62
C VAL A 45 -1.78 -12.62 6.69
N GLU A 46 -0.78 -11.92 7.19
CA GLU A 46 0.15 -11.11 6.40
C GLU A 46 1.53 -11.75 6.42
N VAL A 47 2.22 -11.65 5.29
CA VAL A 47 3.62 -12.03 5.17
C VAL A 47 4.45 -10.77 5.07
N GLY A 48 5.36 -10.59 6.02
CA GLY A 48 6.42 -9.59 5.95
C GLY A 48 7.62 -10.16 5.21
N LEU A 49 7.94 -9.58 4.06
CA LEU A 49 9.19 -9.86 3.37
C LEU A 49 10.26 -8.90 3.88
N GLY A 50 11.50 -9.36 3.96
CA GLY A 50 12.55 -8.62 4.62
C GLY A 50 13.83 -9.42 4.80
N TYR A 51 14.75 -8.84 5.55
CA TYR A 51 16.06 -9.45 5.83
C TYR A 51 16.41 -9.30 7.31
N GLU A 52 17.25 -10.21 7.80
CA GLU A 52 17.85 -10.07 9.12
C GLU A 52 18.94 -9.00 9.10
N LYS A 53 18.88 -8.08 10.05
CA LYS A 53 19.98 -7.15 10.29
C LYS A 53 21.09 -7.85 11.07
N GLY A 54 22.32 -7.33 10.98
CA GLY A 54 23.47 -7.84 11.74
C GLY A 54 23.33 -7.82 13.28
N ASN A 55 22.25 -7.22 13.81
CA ASN A 55 21.88 -7.26 15.23
C ASN A 55 20.75 -8.25 15.54
N GLY A 56 20.44 -9.19 14.64
CA GLY A 56 19.39 -10.19 14.79
C GLY A 56 17.95 -9.67 14.64
N LYS A 57 17.74 -8.36 14.44
CA LYS A 57 16.39 -7.82 14.22
C LYS A 57 15.98 -8.01 12.76
N HIS A 58 14.85 -8.68 12.52
CA HIS A 58 14.26 -8.78 11.19
C HIS A 58 13.64 -7.45 10.75
N LYS A 59 14.10 -6.91 9.62
CA LYS A 59 13.58 -5.68 9.01
C LYS A 59 12.68 -6.03 7.85
N VAL A 60 11.42 -5.64 7.97
CA VAL A 60 10.40 -5.79 6.93
C VAL A 60 10.58 -4.70 5.87
N THR A 61 10.61 -5.10 4.60
CA THR A 61 10.71 -4.23 3.40
C THR A 61 9.39 -4.16 2.64
N SER A 62 8.55 -5.18 2.75
CA SER A 62 7.17 -5.17 2.25
C SER A 62 6.26 -6.08 3.08
N ARG A 63 4.94 -5.82 3.08
CA ARG A 63 3.92 -6.72 3.64
C ARG A 63 2.77 -6.88 2.67
N VAL A 64 2.35 -8.14 2.50
CA VAL A 64 1.24 -8.51 1.63
C VAL A 64 0.40 -9.57 2.34
N ARG A 65 -0.93 -9.49 2.17
CA ARG A 65 -1.86 -10.49 2.69
C ARG A 65 -1.67 -11.83 1.97
N SER A 66 -1.53 -12.91 2.74
CA SER A 66 -1.50 -14.27 2.21
C SER A 66 -2.88 -14.93 2.29
N ASN A 67 -3.04 -16.10 1.68
CA ASN A 67 -4.22 -16.93 1.87
C ASN A 67 -4.06 -17.70 3.19
N SER A 68 -5.07 -17.68 4.06
CA SER A 68 -5.02 -18.37 5.35
C SER A 68 -4.95 -19.89 5.25
N GLU A 69 -5.56 -20.48 4.22
CA GLU A 69 -5.55 -21.93 3.97
C GLU A 69 -4.28 -22.39 3.25
N LEU A 70 -3.70 -21.51 2.42
CA LEU A 70 -2.51 -21.77 1.62
C LEU A 70 -1.50 -20.62 1.80
N ILE A 71 -0.86 -20.57 2.98
CA ILE A 71 0.04 -19.49 3.33
C ILE A 71 1.32 -19.61 2.50
N SER A 72 1.50 -18.75 1.51
CA SER A 72 2.76 -18.66 0.75
C SER A 72 3.57 -17.44 1.15
N THR A 73 4.89 -17.55 1.12
CA THR A 73 5.83 -16.41 1.23
C THR A 73 6.31 -15.91 -0.12
N ASN A 74 5.93 -16.58 -1.22
CA ASN A 74 6.33 -16.21 -2.55
C ASN A 74 5.56 -14.95 -2.99
N LEU A 75 6.28 -13.83 -3.12
CA LEU A 75 5.69 -12.54 -3.50
C LEU A 75 4.88 -12.64 -4.81
N ASN A 76 5.30 -13.47 -5.76
CA ASN A 76 4.57 -13.63 -7.02
C ASN A 76 3.20 -14.26 -6.81
N VAL A 77 3.11 -15.29 -5.95
CA VAL A 77 1.84 -15.93 -5.58
C VAL A 77 0.96 -14.94 -4.81
N LEU A 78 1.58 -14.17 -3.90
CA LEU A 78 0.88 -13.16 -3.12
C LEU A 78 0.30 -12.03 -3.98
N LEU A 79 1.01 -11.61 -5.02
CA LEU A 79 0.58 -10.53 -5.90
C LEU A 79 -0.37 -10.99 -7.01
N SER A 80 -0.32 -12.26 -7.43
CA SER A 80 -1.19 -12.77 -8.50
C SER A 80 -2.68 -12.83 -8.15
N ARG A 81 -3.05 -12.59 -6.88
CA ARG A 81 -4.45 -12.52 -6.44
C ARG A 81 -5.14 -11.21 -6.77
N TYR A 82 -4.37 -10.17 -7.12
CA TYR A 82 -4.91 -8.85 -7.44
C TYR A 82 -5.00 -8.69 -8.95
N ASP A 83 -6.21 -8.34 -9.43
CA ASP A 83 -6.44 -8.01 -10.83
C ASP A 83 -5.83 -6.65 -11.19
N LEU A 84 -5.79 -5.73 -10.23
CA LEU A 84 -5.20 -4.39 -10.35
C LEU A 84 -4.26 -4.12 -9.19
N LEU A 85 -3.11 -3.54 -9.50
CA LEU A 85 -2.17 -3.04 -8.51
C LEU A 85 -1.88 -1.58 -8.78
N TYR A 86 -1.86 -0.80 -7.70
CA TYR A 86 -1.51 0.60 -7.72
C TYR A 86 -0.44 0.90 -6.66
N ALA A 87 0.35 1.95 -6.86
CA ALA A 87 1.15 2.56 -5.82
C ALA A 87 0.65 3.98 -5.57
N ILE A 88 0.64 4.39 -4.31
CA ILE A 88 0.29 5.74 -3.88
C ILE A 88 1.25 6.20 -2.78
N ASP A 89 1.68 7.45 -2.91
CA ASP A 89 2.53 8.15 -1.95
C ASP A 89 2.15 9.63 -1.93
N THR A 90 2.09 10.23 -0.74
CA THR A 90 1.65 11.61 -0.56
C THR A 90 2.68 12.42 0.22
N ASN A 91 3.36 13.33 -0.47
CA ASN A 91 4.32 14.23 0.14
C ASN A 91 3.73 15.62 0.39
N LYS A 92 4.18 16.27 1.48
CA LYS A 92 3.72 17.59 1.92
C LYS A 92 4.87 18.59 2.03
N LYS A 93 4.60 19.85 1.67
CA LYS A 93 5.53 20.96 1.87
C LYS A 93 4.82 22.29 2.11
N ARG A 94 5.28 23.03 3.12
CA ARG A 94 4.82 24.39 3.41
C ARG A 94 5.51 25.44 2.54
N ILE A 95 4.73 26.29 1.88
CA ILE A 95 5.20 27.35 0.96
C ILE A 95 4.35 28.60 1.20
N ASP A 96 4.98 29.73 1.54
CA ASP A 96 4.30 31.03 1.74
C ASP A 96 3.06 30.93 2.67
N GLY A 97 3.14 30.07 3.69
CA GLY A 97 2.07 29.86 4.67
C GLY A 97 1.07 28.76 4.35
N ILE A 98 1.08 28.21 3.13
CA ILE A 98 0.17 27.16 2.65
C ILE A 98 0.86 25.80 2.66
N ASP A 99 0.20 24.78 3.20
CA ASP A 99 0.67 23.39 3.16
C ASP A 99 0.22 22.70 1.88
N TYR A 100 1.10 22.61 0.89
CA TYR A 100 0.84 21.89 -0.35
C TYR A 100 1.11 20.40 -0.18
N CYS A 101 0.15 19.57 -0.58
CA CYS A 101 0.27 18.11 -0.59
C CYS A 101 0.12 17.59 -2.02
N VAL A 102 0.97 16.63 -2.39
CA VAL A 102 0.93 15.98 -3.71
C VAL A 102 0.88 14.48 -3.50
N SER A 103 -0.26 13.89 -3.85
CA SER A 103 -0.48 12.45 -3.88
C SER A 103 -0.20 11.91 -5.28
N CYS A 104 0.94 11.26 -5.44
CA CYS A 104 1.37 10.62 -6.67
C CYS A 104 0.87 9.19 -6.75
N ARG A 105 0.48 8.77 -7.96
CA ARG A 105 -0.18 7.50 -8.22
C ARG A 105 0.41 6.81 -9.42
N MET A 106 0.51 5.49 -9.33
CA MET A 106 0.94 4.66 -10.45
C MET A 106 0.07 3.43 -10.55
N ALA A 107 -0.29 3.06 -11.78
CA ALA A 107 -0.75 1.72 -12.09
C ALA A 107 0.47 0.81 -12.28
N ILE A 108 0.43 -0.35 -11.63
CA ILE A 108 1.47 -1.36 -11.69
C ILE A 108 0.93 -2.50 -12.56
N HIS A 109 1.49 -2.65 -13.76
CA HIS A 109 1.18 -3.77 -14.64
C HIS A 109 2.21 -4.89 -14.44
N MET A 110 1.74 -6.08 -14.09
CA MET A 110 2.56 -7.28 -13.96
C MET A 110 2.22 -8.26 -15.08
N GLU A 111 3.23 -8.70 -15.80
CA GLU A 111 3.11 -9.71 -16.84
C GLU A 111 4.00 -10.91 -16.54
N ARG A 112 3.42 -12.10 -16.45
CA ARG A 112 4.21 -13.32 -16.23
C ARG A 112 4.92 -13.71 -17.52
N ARG A 113 6.25 -13.77 -17.48
CA ARG A 113 7.10 -14.18 -18.62
C ARG A 113 7.67 -15.59 -18.50
N GLY A 114 7.50 -16.25 -17.35
CA GLY A 114 7.93 -17.63 -17.14
C GLY A 114 7.58 -18.18 -15.76
N PRO A 115 8.05 -19.39 -15.42
CA PRO A 115 8.03 -19.89 -14.05
C PRO A 115 8.81 -18.92 -13.15
N GLN A 116 8.11 -18.24 -12.24
CA GLN A 116 8.68 -17.24 -11.31
C GLN A 116 9.31 -15.99 -11.96
N GLN A 117 9.11 -15.75 -13.26
CA GLN A 117 9.60 -14.55 -13.95
C GLN A 117 8.44 -13.60 -14.29
N TRP A 118 8.58 -12.35 -13.88
CA TRP A 118 7.59 -11.29 -14.15
C TRP A 118 8.27 -10.07 -14.75
N PHE A 119 7.59 -9.47 -15.71
CA PHE A 119 7.90 -8.15 -16.21
C PHE A 119 6.94 -7.15 -15.56
N LEU A 120 7.47 -6.01 -15.16
CA LEU A 120 6.69 -4.98 -14.48
C LEU A 120 6.83 -3.64 -15.18
N THR A 121 5.69 -3.02 -15.47
CA THR A 121 5.61 -1.68 -16.03
C THR A 121 4.82 -0.79 -15.09
N ASN A 122 5.39 0.36 -14.75
CA ASN A 122 4.71 1.40 -13.97
C ASN A 122 4.20 2.48 -14.92
N THR A 123 2.89 2.72 -14.90
CA THR A 123 2.27 3.83 -15.64
C THR A 123 1.86 4.91 -14.66
N ARG A 124 2.39 6.12 -14.85
CA ARG A 124 2.00 7.29 -14.05
C ARG A 124 0.54 7.63 -14.30
N LEU A 125 -0.21 7.83 -13.23
CA LEU A 125 -1.55 8.39 -13.26
C LEU A 125 -1.48 9.88 -12.92
N PRO A 126 -2.54 10.66 -13.21
CA PRO A 126 -2.63 12.04 -12.73
C PRO A 126 -2.47 12.10 -11.21
N SER A 127 -1.53 12.92 -10.74
CA SER A 127 -1.35 13.18 -9.31
C SER A 127 -2.49 14.05 -8.81
N PHE A 128 -2.90 13.84 -7.56
CA PHE A 128 -3.84 14.71 -6.87
C PHE A 128 -3.08 15.72 -6.02
N ILE A 129 -3.45 16.98 -6.11
CA ILE A 129 -2.86 18.06 -5.33
C ILE A 129 -3.94 18.72 -4.48
N PHE A 130 -3.61 19.01 -3.24
CA PHE A 130 -4.50 19.69 -2.30
C PHE A 130 -3.72 20.55 -1.31
N THR A 131 -4.40 21.48 -0.66
CA THR A 131 -3.79 22.44 0.26
C THR A 131 -4.38 22.36 1.66
N ASN A 132 -3.56 22.67 2.67
CA ASN A 132 -3.96 22.86 4.07
C ASN A 132 -4.79 21.69 4.62
N PRO A 133 -4.25 20.46 4.62
CA PRO A 133 -5.02 19.32 5.10
C PRO A 133 -5.33 19.40 6.59
N THR A 134 -6.57 19.08 6.97
CA THR A 134 -7.01 19.06 8.39
C THR A 134 -6.82 17.69 9.05
N VAL A 135 -6.51 16.67 8.25
CA VAL A 135 -6.18 15.30 8.67
C VAL A 135 -4.88 14.84 8.00
N HIS A 136 -4.40 13.64 8.30
CA HIS A 136 -3.15 13.15 7.72
C HIS A 136 -3.26 13.01 6.19
N GLU A 137 -2.33 13.64 5.45
CA GLU A 137 -2.36 13.80 3.99
C GLU A 137 -2.48 12.48 3.23
N GLU A 138 -1.81 11.41 3.70
CA GLU A 138 -1.90 10.07 3.11
C GLU A 138 -3.31 9.51 3.09
N LEU A 139 -4.10 9.75 4.15
CA LEU A 139 -5.47 9.25 4.23
C LEU A 139 -6.37 9.95 3.21
N ILE A 140 -6.14 11.25 2.99
CA ILE A 140 -6.79 12.03 1.93
C ILE A 140 -6.40 11.48 0.56
N GLY A 141 -5.10 11.24 0.34
CA GLY A 141 -4.58 10.64 -0.89
C GLY A 141 -5.26 9.33 -1.24
N TRP A 142 -5.37 8.41 -0.26
CA TRP A 142 -6.02 7.10 -0.44
C TRP A 142 -7.51 7.23 -0.71
N SER A 143 -8.23 7.98 0.12
CA SER A 143 -9.69 8.15 -0.01
C SER A 143 -10.05 8.74 -1.36
N GLN A 144 -9.38 9.82 -1.76
CA GLN A 144 -9.65 10.46 -3.05
C GLN A 144 -9.34 9.54 -4.23
N PHE A 145 -8.27 8.74 -4.14
CA PHE A 145 -7.93 7.81 -5.21
C PHE A 145 -8.97 6.67 -5.34
N ILE A 146 -9.40 6.12 -4.20
CA ILE A 146 -10.44 5.09 -4.15
C ILE A 146 -11.74 5.59 -4.79
N GLU A 147 -12.14 6.82 -4.47
CA GLU A 147 -13.34 7.46 -5.01
C GLU A 147 -13.20 7.74 -6.51
N GLN A 148 -12.11 8.38 -6.94
CA GLN A 148 -11.88 8.78 -8.33
C GLN A 148 -11.85 7.58 -9.29
N GLU A 149 -11.24 6.47 -8.90
CA GLU A 149 -11.19 5.25 -9.70
C GLU A 149 -12.45 4.38 -9.54
N ASN A 150 -13.46 4.87 -8.82
CA ASN A 150 -14.71 4.17 -8.52
C ASN A 150 -14.46 2.74 -8.01
N MET A 151 -13.47 2.58 -7.12
CA MET A 151 -13.00 1.25 -6.71
C MET A 151 -14.08 0.48 -5.95
N CYS A 152 -14.96 1.17 -5.22
CA CYS A 152 -16.09 0.57 -4.51
C CYS A 152 -17.02 -0.24 -5.43
N SER A 153 -17.20 0.21 -6.68
CA SER A 153 -18.09 -0.43 -7.65
C SER A 153 -17.34 -1.37 -8.60
N ASN A 154 -16.02 -1.48 -8.45
CA ASN A 154 -15.19 -2.27 -9.35
C ASN A 154 -15.21 -3.75 -8.92
N PRO A 155 -15.57 -4.70 -9.80
CA PRO A 155 -15.63 -6.11 -9.44
C PRO A 155 -14.24 -6.74 -9.22
N LYS A 156 -13.17 -6.05 -9.63
CA LYS A 156 -11.79 -6.54 -9.56
C LYS A 156 -11.23 -6.50 -8.14
N SER A 157 -10.32 -7.42 -7.82
CA SER A 157 -9.49 -7.35 -6.63
C SER A 157 -8.36 -6.33 -6.83
N ILE A 158 -8.21 -5.39 -5.89
CA ILE A 158 -7.32 -4.25 -6.02
C ILE A 158 -6.33 -4.22 -4.85
N GLY A 159 -5.04 -4.17 -5.17
CA GLY A 159 -3.99 -3.88 -4.19
C GLY A 159 -3.48 -2.45 -4.35
N ILE A 160 -3.45 -1.70 -3.26
CA ILE A 160 -2.85 -0.37 -3.19
C ILE A 160 -1.59 -0.44 -2.34
N VAL A 161 -0.43 -0.24 -2.95
CA VAL A 161 0.86 -0.19 -2.30
C VAL A 161 1.07 1.21 -1.71
N THR A 162 1.51 1.28 -0.46
CA THR A 162 1.91 2.52 0.25
C THR A 162 3.07 2.22 1.21
N ASP A 163 3.88 3.22 1.57
CA ASP A 163 4.89 3.08 2.63
C ASP A 163 4.44 3.62 3.99
N HIS A 164 3.21 4.15 4.05
CA HIS A 164 2.69 4.80 5.23
C HIS A 164 1.88 3.84 6.12
N ASN A 165 1.73 4.18 7.41
CA ASN A 165 0.86 3.49 8.36
C ASN A 165 1.06 1.96 8.51
N PHE A 166 2.30 1.48 8.34
CA PHE A 166 2.70 0.07 8.47
C PHE A 166 2.12 -0.67 9.68
N GLY A 167 2.01 -0.01 10.83
CA GLY A 167 1.48 -0.60 12.07
C GLY A 167 -0.04 -0.81 12.09
N TYR A 168 -0.79 -0.02 11.31
CA TYR A 168 -2.25 -0.04 11.27
C TYR A 168 -2.82 -0.74 10.04
N MET A 169 -1.96 -1.15 9.10
CA MET A 169 -2.37 -1.77 7.85
C MET A 169 -3.30 -2.99 8.02
N PRO A 170 -3.06 -3.93 8.97
CA PRO A 170 -4.01 -5.02 9.22
C PRO A 170 -5.39 -4.50 9.63
N SER A 171 -5.47 -3.47 10.47
CA SER A 171 -6.76 -2.92 10.92
C SER A 171 -7.52 -2.21 9.80
N TYR A 172 -6.83 -1.57 8.85
CA TYR A 172 -7.48 -1.04 7.65
C TYR A 172 -7.99 -2.19 6.77
N ASN A 173 -7.14 -3.17 6.46
CA ASN A 173 -7.47 -4.32 5.60
C ASN A 173 -8.61 -5.17 6.17
N LEU A 174 -8.71 -5.26 7.50
CA LEU A 174 -9.80 -5.94 8.20
C LEU A 174 -11.06 -5.08 8.35
N ARG A 175 -11.06 -3.83 7.85
CA ARG A 175 -12.12 -2.83 8.04
C ARG A 175 -12.48 -2.60 9.50
N GLU A 176 -11.50 -2.69 10.38
CA GLU A 176 -11.61 -2.34 11.80
C GLU A 176 -11.29 -0.87 12.04
N LYS A 177 -10.50 -0.28 11.16
CA LYS A 177 -10.12 1.13 11.17
C LYS A 177 -10.60 1.82 9.90
N LYS A 178 -11.18 3.00 10.07
CA LYS A 178 -11.65 3.88 8.99
C LYS A 178 -10.51 4.69 8.40
N ILE A 179 -10.57 4.96 7.10
CA ILE A 179 -9.62 5.81 6.38
C ILE A 179 -9.88 7.28 6.74
N LEU A 180 -11.11 7.75 6.53
CA LEU A 180 -11.60 9.08 6.87
C LEU A 180 -13.03 8.97 7.39
N ASP A 181 -13.36 9.70 8.46
CA ASP A 181 -14.69 9.79 9.10
C ASP A 181 -15.48 8.49 9.24
N ASP A 182 -16.37 8.18 8.29
CA ASP A 182 -17.22 6.97 8.24
C ASP A 182 -16.83 5.98 7.12
N GLN A 183 -15.77 6.28 6.38
CA GLN A 183 -15.29 5.49 5.24
C GLN A 183 -14.28 4.43 5.68
N TYR A 184 -14.62 3.16 5.49
CA TYR A 184 -13.70 2.03 5.56
C TYR A 184 -13.10 1.72 4.17
N LEU A 185 -12.06 0.88 4.13
CA LEU A 185 -11.59 0.33 2.86
C LEU A 185 -12.71 -0.49 2.18
N PRO A 186 -12.93 -0.30 0.87
CA PRO A 186 -13.85 -1.15 0.09
C PRO A 186 -13.50 -2.63 0.24
N SER A 187 -14.48 -3.53 0.16
CA SER A 187 -14.28 -4.97 0.38
C SER A 187 -13.34 -5.63 -0.65
N ASN A 188 -13.19 -5.03 -1.83
CA ASN A 188 -12.32 -5.46 -2.91
C ASN A 188 -10.92 -4.81 -2.92
N VAL A 189 -10.66 -3.85 -2.02
CA VAL A 189 -9.38 -3.13 -1.93
C VAL A 189 -8.60 -3.61 -0.70
N GLU A 190 -7.31 -3.85 -0.88
CA GLU A 190 -6.36 -4.12 0.21
C GLU A 190 -5.14 -3.18 0.09
N LEU A 191 -4.64 -2.72 1.23
CA LEU A 191 -3.39 -1.99 1.35
C LEU A 191 -2.22 -2.99 1.47
N LEU A 192 -1.16 -2.72 0.72
CA LEU A 192 0.10 -3.43 0.74
C LEU A 192 1.19 -2.46 1.20
N TYR A 193 2.12 -2.94 2.02
CA TYR A 193 3.25 -2.12 2.45
C TYR A 193 4.45 -2.36 1.55
N ALA A 194 5.15 -1.30 1.18
CA ALA A 194 6.49 -1.38 0.61
C ALA A 194 7.33 -0.17 1.02
N SER A 195 8.64 -0.37 1.22
CA SER A 195 9.56 0.71 1.59
C SER A 195 10.22 1.36 0.37
N ALA A 196 10.12 2.69 0.24
CA ALA A 196 10.79 3.47 -0.81
C ALA A 196 12.33 3.35 -0.78
N GLU A 197 12.90 3.13 0.41
CA GLU A 197 14.35 3.22 0.65
C GLU A 197 15.11 1.90 0.45
N ARG A 198 14.41 0.78 0.39
CA ARG A 198 15.01 -0.56 0.57
C ARG A 198 14.57 -1.52 -0.51
N ASP A 199 15.44 -2.50 -0.77
CA ASP A 199 15.19 -3.59 -1.70
C ASP A 199 14.52 -3.17 -3.01
N LEU A 200 15.27 -2.45 -3.84
CA LEU A 200 14.80 -2.03 -5.17
C LEU A 200 14.72 -3.20 -6.15
N THR A 201 14.96 -4.44 -5.71
CA THR A 201 14.66 -5.61 -6.54
C THR A 201 13.16 -5.87 -6.54
N SER A 202 12.48 -5.61 -5.41
CA SER A 202 11.03 -5.69 -5.27
C SER A 202 10.31 -4.68 -6.18
N PRO A 203 9.31 -5.14 -6.95
CA PRO A 203 8.50 -4.25 -7.79
C PRO A 203 7.70 -3.22 -6.99
N LEU A 204 7.20 -3.59 -5.81
CA LEU A 204 6.41 -2.72 -4.96
C LEU A 204 7.25 -1.54 -4.46
N ASN A 205 8.49 -1.82 -4.04
CA ASN A 205 9.42 -0.83 -3.52
C ASN A 205 9.88 0.13 -4.63
N LYS A 206 10.08 -0.37 -5.85
CA LYS A 206 10.34 0.46 -7.03
C LYS A 206 9.19 1.42 -7.32
N ALA A 207 7.94 0.93 -7.30
CA ALA A 207 6.77 1.75 -7.58
C ALA A 207 6.59 2.87 -6.55
N ILE A 208 6.73 2.55 -5.26
CA ILE A 208 6.69 3.54 -4.18
C ILE A 208 7.81 4.56 -4.30
N LYS A 209 9.06 4.12 -4.52
CA LYS A 209 10.19 5.04 -4.70
C LYS A 209 9.96 6.01 -5.87
N GLN A 210 9.31 5.54 -6.93
CA GLN A 210 8.99 6.37 -8.06
C GLN A 210 7.87 7.38 -7.72
N CYS A 211 6.84 6.97 -6.96
CA CYS A 211 5.81 7.89 -6.47
C CYS A 211 6.41 8.98 -5.57
N ASP A 212 7.27 8.61 -4.62
CA ASP A 212 7.99 9.55 -3.75
C ASP A 212 8.89 10.52 -4.53
N ALA A 213 9.61 10.01 -5.53
CA ALA A 213 10.44 10.87 -6.39
C ALA A 213 9.59 11.85 -7.21
N ASP A 214 8.46 11.40 -7.76
CA ASP A 214 7.56 12.22 -8.56
C ASP A 214 6.84 13.26 -7.68
N SER A 215 6.39 12.90 -6.48
CA SER A 215 5.71 13.82 -5.54
C SER A 215 6.66 14.92 -5.08
N ASN A 216 7.89 14.55 -4.71
CA ASN A 216 8.96 15.51 -4.40
C ASN A 216 9.34 16.40 -5.59
N PHE A 217 9.36 15.86 -6.81
CA PHE A 217 9.62 16.65 -8.00
C PHE A 217 8.53 17.70 -8.24
N LEU A 218 7.25 17.32 -8.15
CA LEU A 218 6.12 18.23 -8.32
C LEU A 218 6.13 19.33 -7.24
N LEU A 219 6.37 18.98 -5.98
CA LEU A 219 6.54 19.97 -4.90
C LEU A 219 7.68 20.96 -5.18
N LYS A 220 8.81 20.51 -5.75
CA LYS A 220 9.89 21.42 -6.18
C LYS A 220 9.45 22.35 -7.32
N GLN A 221 8.60 21.91 -8.25
CA GLN A 221 8.06 22.79 -9.29
C GLN A 221 7.14 23.87 -8.71
N ILE A 222 6.35 23.54 -7.68
CA ILE A 222 5.51 24.49 -6.96
C ILE A 222 6.37 25.53 -6.24
N VAL A 223 7.37 25.08 -5.47
CA VAL A 223 8.32 25.97 -4.76
C VAL A 223 9.03 26.92 -5.72
N SER A 224 9.43 26.43 -6.89
CA SER A 224 10.11 27.25 -7.90
C SER A 224 9.17 28.08 -8.77
N ARG A 225 7.86 28.09 -8.47
CA ARG A 225 6.80 28.80 -9.22
C ARG A 225 6.78 28.46 -10.71
N LYS A 226 7.25 27.26 -11.06
CA LYS A 226 7.24 26.72 -12.43
C LYS A 226 5.92 26.03 -12.77
N MET A 227 5.11 25.75 -11.76
CA MET A 227 3.76 25.21 -11.90
C MET A 227 2.73 26.31 -11.74
N ASN A 228 1.78 26.39 -12.67
CA ASN A 228 0.66 27.31 -12.53
C ASN A 228 -0.35 26.70 -11.56
N MET A 229 -0.50 27.33 -10.40
CA MET A 229 -1.42 26.91 -9.34
C MET A 229 -2.81 27.54 -9.46
N ALA A 230 -3.03 28.44 -10.43
CA ALA A 230 -4.35 29.05 -10.68
C ALA A 230 -5.43 28.04 -11.11
N GLY A 231 -5.04 26.80 -11.42
CA GLY A 231 -5.96 25.71 -11.70
C GLY A 231 -6.41 24.92 -10.47
N LEU A 232 -5.95 25.25 -9.26
CA LEU A 232 -6.55 24.71 -8.05
C LEU A 232 -7.90 25.38 -7.81
N ALA A 233 -8.95 24.58 -7.67
CA ALA A 233 -10.27 25.06 -7.32
C ALA A 233 -10.48 24.95 -5.81
N ASP A 234 -11.34 25.81 -5.26
CA ASP A 234 -11.90 25.60 -3.92
C ASP A 234 -12.54 24.21 -3.86
N SER A 235 -12.34 23.51 -2.74
CA SER A 235 -12.93 22.21 -2.51
C SER A 235 -14.12 22.31 -1.57
N ASP A 236 -15.18 21.53 -1.86
CA ASP A 236 -16.27 21.31 -0.91
C ASP A 236 -15.88 20.31 0.22
N SER A 237 -14.66 19.77 0.17
CA SER A 237 -14.12 18.87 1.19
C SER A 237 -13.88 19.60 2.51
N LEU A 238 -14.25 18.97 3.62
CA LEU A 238 -13.89 19.44 4.97
C LEU A 238 -12.43 19.14 5.33
N TYR A 239 -11.70 18.42 4.47
CA TYR A 239 -10.35 17.93 4.77
C TYR A 239 -9.22 18.77 4.20
N PHE A 240 -9.50 19.68 3.26
CA PHE A 240 -8.50 20.51 2.58
C PHE A 240 -9.17 21.70 1.88
N ASP A 241 -8.45 22.80 1.71
CA ASP A 241 -9.04 24.07 1.21
C ASP A 241 -9.23 24.06 -0.32
N ASN A 242 -8.18 23.71 -1.05
CA ASN A 242 -8.18 23.70 -2.52
C ASN A 242 -7.68 22.36 -3.04
N SER A 243 -8.08 22.01 -4.26
CA SER A 243 -7.54 20.83 -4.94
C SER A 243 -7.52 20.90 -6.46
N GLY A 244 -6.82 19.94 -7.07
CA GLY A 244 -6.78 19.75 -8.51
C GLY A 244 -5.99 18.49 -8.90
N HIS A 245 -5.83 18.31 -10.20
CA HIS A 245 -5.05 17.20 -10.77
C HIS A 245 -3.87 17.69 -11.59
N LEU A 246 -2.74 17.01 -11.44
CA LEU A 246 -1.54 17.24 -12.21
C LEU A 246 -1.30 16.04 -13.12
N SER A 247 -1.55 16.23 -14.41
CA SER A 247 -1.28 15.17 -15.39
C SER A 247 0.23 15.09 -15.67
N PRO A 248 0.81 13.88 -15.77
CA PRO A 248 2.17 13.73 -16.26
C PRO A 248 2.27 14.36 -17.64
N LYS A 249 3.26 15.23 -17.89
CA LYS A 249 3.60 15.58 -19.27
C LYS A 249 4.09 14.29 -19.92
N ASN A 250 3.33 13.75 -20.88
CA ASN A 250 3.85 12.71 -21.76
C ASN A 250 5.14 13.27 -22.36
N LYS A 251 6.28 12.65 -22.05
CA LYS A 251 7.45 12.83 -22.90
C LYS A 251 7.04 12.21 -24.23
N SER A 252 6.75 13.03 -25.23
CA SER A 252 6.75 12.59 -26.61
C SER A 252 8.10 11.90 -26.82
N ASN A 253 8.08 10.59 -27.08
CA ASN A 253 9.28 9.87 -27.51
C ASN A 253 9.78 10.45 -28.83
#